data_AF-A0A9J6DFT8-F1
#
_entry.id   AF-A0A9J6DFT8-F1
#
_cell.length_a   1.000
_cell.length_b   1.000
_cell.length_c   1.000
_cell.angle_alpha   90.00
_cell.angle_beta   90.00
_cell.angle_gamma   90.00
#
_symmetry.space_group_name_H-M   'P 1'
#
loop_
_entity.id
_entity.type
_entity.pdbx_description
1 polymer ?
#
loop_
_entity_poly.entity_id
_entity_poly.type
_entity_poly.pdbx_seq_one_letter_code
_entity_poly.pdbx_strand_id
1 'polypeptide(L)'
;MKASYRKRLVERRLQNLCVGREFKIDLLGAISMLSKSWADVKKETIQNCFRHAGFRMPGDDTPNSESTEDTAGVSAEVWNELAEFPGAIDGSTFDEFISADDDVPIMGQIQGEDYIADVVPTTSQSDSNTEIDDGPLPASSEVNSAFALFRRYCLNVEGCGLSCSDSLDNVEACVLSQAAKSLTRQKMRDYFIPQ
;
A
#
# COMPACT_ATOMS: atom_id res chain seq x y z
N MET A 1 5.34 -11.99 -6.85
CA MET A 1 3.98 -11.34 -6.83
C MET A 1 3.52 -10.89 -8.21
N LYS A 2 4.26 -9.99 -8.88
CA LYS A 2 3.99 -9.50 -10.24
C LYS A 2 3.84 -10.66 -11.24
N ALA A 3 4.80 -11.58 -11.24
CA ALA A 3 4.77 -12.77 -12.09
C ALA A 3 3.51 -13.61 -11.84
N SER A 4 3.17 -13.87 -10.58
CA SER A 4 1.95 -14.61 -10.21
C SER A 4 0.67 -13.92 -10.67
N TYR A 5 0.59 -12.58 -10.64
CA TYR A 5 -0.56 -11.84 -11.15
C TYR A 5 -0.68 -11.96 -12.66
N ARG A 6 0.42 -11.75 -13.38
CA ARG A 6 0.49 -11.89 -14.85
C ARG A 6 0.14 -13.29 -15.31
N LYS A 7 0.62 -14.32 -14.62
CA LYS A 7 0.21 -15.71 -14.87
C LYS A 7 -1.32 -15.87 -14.82
N ARG A 8 -1.97 -15.33 -13.78
CA ARG A 8 -3.43 -15.40 -13.64
C ARG A 8 -4.17 -14.60 -14.74
N LEU A 9 -3.56 -13.55 -15.29
CA LEU A 9 -4.11 -12.85 -16.48
C LEU A 9 -4.11 -13.77 -17.69
N VAL A 10 -3.01 -14.48 -17.94
CA VAL A 10 -2.87 -15.44 -19.05
C VAL A 10 -3.90 -16.55 -18.90
N GLU A 11 -4.01 -17.17 -17.73
CA GLU A 11 -5.01 -18.21 -17.43
C GLU A 11 -6.44 -17.70 -17.69
N ARG A 12 -6.76 -16.48 -17.25
CA ARG A 12 -8.08 -15.88 -17.44
C ARG A 12 -8.35 -15.57 -18.92
N ARG A 13 -7.34 -15.13 -19.66
CA ARG A 13 -7.43 -14.88 -21.10
C ARG A 13 -7.71 -16.17 -21.85
N LEU A 14 -6.96 -17.23 -21.56
CA LEU A 14 -7.15 -18.55 -22.13
C LEU A 14 -8.57 -19.08 -21.86
N GLN A 15 -9.03 -19.04 -20.61
CA GLN A 15 -10.38 -19.47 -20.23
C GLN A 15 -11.48 -18.73 -21.01
N ASN A 16 -11.33 -17.42 -21.19
CA ASN A 16 -12.31 -16.62 -21.94
C ASN A 16 -12.32 -17.00 -23.42
N LEU A 17 -11.15 -17.24 -24.03
CA LEU A 17 -11.05 -17.70 -25.42
C LEU A 17 -11.67 -19.09 -25.61
N CYS A 18 -11.43 -20.03 -24.70
CA CYS A 18 -12.03 -21.37 -24.75
C CYS A 18 -13.57 -21.34 -24.68
N VAL A 19 -14.15 -20.37 -23.97
CA VAL A 19 -15.61 -20.22 -23.82
C VAL A 19 -16.19 -19.22 -24.85
N GLY A 20 -15.36 -18.61 -25.70
CA GLY A 20 -15.79 -17.60 -26.67
C GLY A 20 -16.28 -16.30 -26.04
N ARG A 21 -15.82 -15.97 -24.82
CA ARG A 21 -16.15 -14.72 -24.12
C ARG A 21 -15.08 -13.67 -24.37
N GLU A 22 -15.52 -12.41 -24.38
CA GLU A 22 -14.60 -11.27 -24.38
C GLU A 22 -13.75 -11.29 -23.10
N PHE A 23 -12.46 -10.96 -23.24
CA PHE A 23 -11.59 -10.79 -22.08
C PHE A 23 -11.85 -9.44 -21.42
N LYS A 24 -12.56 -9.50 -20.30
CA LYS A 24 -12.79 -8.36 -19.43
C LYS A 24 -12.48 -8.74 -17.98
N ILE A 25 -11.75 -7.86 -17.30
CA ILE A 25 -11.47 -7.96 -15.87
C ILE A 25 -12.16 -6.77 -15.21
N ASP A 26 -13.10 -7.07 -14.32
CA ASP A 26 -13.71 -6.07 -13.45
C ASP A 26 -12.81 -5.80 -12.23
N LEU A 27 -13.09 -4.71 -11.52
CA LEU A 27 -12.30 -4.31 -10.34
C LEU A 27 -12.27 -5.44 -9.30
N LEU A 28 -13.40 -6.12 -9.09
CA LEU A 28 -13.49 -7.24 -8.16
C LEU A 28 -12.61 -8.41 -8.58
N GLY A 29 -12.61 -8.77 -9.87
CA GLY A 29 -11.72 -9.77 -10.44
C GLY A 29 -10.25 -9.40 -10.27
N ALA A 30 -9.89 -8.13 -10.54
CA ALA A 30 -8.53 -7.64 -10.35
C ALA A 30 -8.07 -7.76 -8.89
N ILE A 31 -8.89 -7.32 -7.93
CA ILE A 31 -8.59 -7.42 -6.49
C ILE A 31 -8.49 -8.89 -6.06
N SER A 32 -9.37 -9.77 -6.54
CA SER A 32 -9.32 -11.19 -6.23
C SER A 32 -8.04 -11.85 -6.75
N MET A 33 -7.64 -11.53 -7.98
CA MET A 33 -6.39 -12.01 -8.56
C MET A 33 -5.19 -11.49 -7.78
N LEU A 34 -5.19 -10.21 -7.39
CA LEU A 34 -4.13 -9.61 -6.58
C LEU A 34 -3.98 -10.30 -5.22
N SER A 35 -5.09 -10.53 -4.53
CA SER A 35 -5.13 -11.23 -3.23
C SER A 35 -4.54 -12.64 -3.33
N LYS A 36 -4.92 -13.40 -4.38
CA LYS A 36 -4.37 -14.73 -4.62
C LYS A 36 -2.89 -14.69 -4.97
N SER A 37 -2.46 -13.76 -5.81
CA SER A 37 -1.05 -13.57 -6.16
C SER A 37 -0.18 -13.17 -4.98
N TRP A 38 -0.75 -12.43 -4.01
CA TRP A 38 -0.08 -12.13 -2.74
C TRP A 38 0.05 -13.37 -1.85
N ALA A 39 -1.00 -14.20 -1.79
CA ALA A 39 -0.97 -15.44 -1.02
C ALA A 39 0.08 -16.45 -1.54
N ASP A 40 0.42 -16.39 -2.82
CA ASP A 40 1.48 -17.23 -3.42
C ASP A 40 2.90 -16.75 -3.09
N VAL A 41 3.07 -15.55 -2.50
CA VAL A 41 4.39 -15.03 -2.16
C VAL A 41 4.98 -15.84 -1.00
N LYS A 42 6.11 -16.48 -1.24
CA LYS A 42 6.83 -17.27 -0.25
C LYS A 42 7.45 -16.37 0.83
N LYS A 43 7.57 -16.87 2.06
CA LYS A 43 8.20 -16.13 3.17
C LYS A 43 9.66 -15.78 2.84
N GLU A 44 10.33 -16.67 2.12
CA GLU A 44 11.70 -16.53 1.65
C GLU A 44 11.84 -15.35 0.68
N THR A 45 10.85 -15.14 -0.19
CA THR A 45 10.80 -13.95 -1.07
C THR A 45 10.74 -12.67 -0.26
N ILE A 46 9.91 -12.63 0.80
CA ILE A 46 9.80 -11.47 1.69
C ILE A 46 11.13 -11.24 2.43
N GLN A 47 11.73 -12.29 2.98
CA GLN A 47 13.05 -12.21 3.63
C GLN A 47 14.12 -11.68 2.67
N ASN A 48 14.14 -12.15 1.43
CA ASN A 48 15.06 -11.68 0.42
C ASN A 48 14.83 -10.19 0.08
N CYS A 49 13.58 -9.72 0.02
CA CYS A 49 13.29 -8.29 -0.14
C CYS A 49 13.87 -7.44 0.98
N PHE A 50 13.73 -7.86 2.25
CA PHE A 50 14.35 -7.16 3.38
C PHE A 50 15.88 -7.16 3.28
N ARG A 51 16.48 -8.29 2.89
CA ARG A 51 17.93 -8.42 2.69
C ARG A 51 18.45 -7.49 1.60
N HIS A 52 17.75 -7.39 0.47
CA HIS A 52 18.07 -6.47 -0.64
C HIS A 52 17.97 -5.01 -0.21
N ALA A 53 17.04 -4.68 0.68
CA ALA A 53 16.93 -3.34 1.27
C ALA A 53 17.99 -3.05 2.36
N GLY A 54 18.90 -3.99 2.63
CA GLY A 54 19.98 -3.85 3.61
C GLY A 54 19.62 -4.28 5.03
N PHE A 55 18.40 -4.78 5.28
CA PHE A 55 18.00 -5.32 6.56
C PHE A 55 18.47 -6.78 6.67
N ARG A 56 19.67 -6.97 7.22
CA ARG A 56 20.25 -8.30 7.50
C ARG A 56 20.24 -8.59 8.98
N MET A 57 19.93 -9.82 9.36
CA MET A 57 20.12 -10.27 10.73
C MET A 57 21.61 -10.56 10.99
N PRO A 58 22.13 -10.32 12.20
CA PRO A 58 23.47 -10.73 12.56
C PRO A 58 23.63 -12.25 12.42
N GLY A 59 24.57 -12.69 11.58
CA GLY A 59 24.84 -14.11 11.31
C GLY A 59 24.13 -14.69 10.07
N ASP A 60 23.42 -13.88 9.28
CA ASP A 60 22.87 -14.29 8.00
C ASP A 60 23.93 -14.20 6.87
N ASP A 61 24.78 -15.22 6.78
CA ASP A 61 25.78 -15.38 5.71
C ASP A 61 25.21 -16.05 4.45
N THR A 62 23.88 -16.23 4.34
CA THR A 62 23.32 -16.85 3.15
C THR A 62 23.55 -15.94 1.94
N PRO A 63 24.22 -16.43 0.87
CA PRO A 63 24.44 -15.64 -0.32
C PRO A 63 23.10 -15.21 -0.87
N ASN A 64 23.07 -13.99 -1.41
CA ASN A 64 21.89 -13.40 -2.01
C ASN A 64 21.58 -14.15 -3.31
N SER A 65 21.03 -15.36 -3.19
CA SER A 65 20.57 -16.13 -4.33
C SER A 65 19.42 -15.36 -4.93
N GLU A 66 19.61 -14.88 -6.15
CA GLU A 66 18.52 -14.40 -6.99
C GLU A 66 17.48 -15.52 -6.98
N SER A 67 16.38 -15.26 -6.26
CA SER A 67 15.30 -16.21 -6.13
C SER A 67 14.64 -16.24 -7.49
N THR A 68 15.05 -17.20 -8.33
CA THR A 68 14.25 -17.60 -9.49
C THR A 68 12.94 -18.09 -8.92
N GLU A 69 11.93 -17.20 -8.85
CA GLU A 69 10.57 -17.58 -8.44
C GLU A 69 10.20 -18.81 -9.29
N ASP A 70 9.95 -19.98 -8.67
CA ASP A 70 9.55 -21.27 -9.28
C ASP A 70 8.24 -21.21 -10.11
N THR A 71 7.85 -20.03 -10.55
CA THR A 71 6.69 -19.73 -11.37
C THR A 71 6.80 -20.18 -12.83
N ALA A 72 7.99 -20.60 -13.30
CA ALA A 72 8.27 -20.91 -14.71
C ALA A 72 7.62 -22.21 -15.24
N GLY A 73 7.46 -23.25 -14.40
CA GLY A 73 7.04 -24.57 -14.89
C GLY A 73 5.60 -24.63 -15.40
N VAL A 74 4.64 -24.17 -14.59
CA VAL A 74 3.20 -24.23 -14.91
C VAL A 74 2.76 -23.12 -15.88
N SER A 75 3.58 -22.08 -16.06
CA SER A 75 3.23 -20.92 -16.90
C SER A 75 3.55 -21.13 -18.38
N ALA A 76 4.61 -21.87 -18.70
CA ALA A 76 4.98 -22.18 -20.08
C ALA A 76 3.91 -23.02 -20.81
N GLU A 77 3.29 -23.98 -20.10
CA GLU A 77 2.22 -24.83 -20.66
C GLU A 77 0.98 -23.99 -21.02
N VAL A 78 0.49 -23.17 -20.09
CA VAL A 78 -0.66 -22.28 -20.31
C VAL A 78 -0.38 -21.25 -21.41
N TRP A 79 0.86 -20.77 -21.52
CA TRP A 79 1.26 -19.85 -22.59
C TRP A 79 1.24 -20.53 -23.97
N ASN A 80 1.73 -21.78 -24.05
CA ASN A 80 1.69 -22.56 -25.29
C ASN A 80 0.25 -22.85 -25.72
N GLU A 81 -0.64 -23.20 -24.80
CA GLU A 81 -2.07 -23.36 -25.09
C GLU A 81 -2.70 -22.06 -25.59
N LEU A 82 -2.32 -20.91 -24.99
CA LEU A 82 -2.79 -19.61 -25.45
C LEU A 82 -2.28 -19.29 -26.87
N ALA A 83 -1.07 -19.73 -27.22
CA ALA A 83 -0.48 -19.50 -28.54
C ALA A 83 -1.22 -20.23 -29.67
N GLU A 84 -1.98 -21.28 -29.37
CA GLU A 84 -2.81 -22.00 -30.37
C GLU A 84 -3.98 -21.15 -30.88
N PHE A 85 -4.38 -20.11 -30.13
CA PHE A 85 -5.47 -19.22 -30.54
C PHE A 85 -4.97 -18.11 -31.48
N PRO A 86 -5.56 -17.96 -32.69
CA PRO A 86 -5.12 -16.94 -33.64
C PRO A 86 -5.20 -15.52 -33.07
N GLY A 87 -4.08 -14.80 -33.08
CA GLY A 87 -4.00 -13.41 -32.59
C GLY A 87 -4.06 -13.26 -31.06
N ALA A 88 -3.91 -14.36 -30.30
CA ALA A 88 -3.87 -14.30 -28.84
C ALA A 88 -2.51 -13.81 -28.29
N ILE A 89 -1.42 -14.07 -29.03
CA ILE A 89 -0.04 -13.68 -28.69
C ILE A 89 0.61 -13.10 -29.95
N ASP A 90 1.49 -12.13 -29.77
CA ASP A 90 2.23 -11.41 -30.82
C ASP A 90 3.60 -12.04 -31.14
N GLY A 91 3.82 -13.28 -30.71
CA GLY A 91 5.09 -13.99 -30.86
C GLY A 91 6.05 -13.80 -29.70
N SER A 92 5.68 -13.05 -28.65
CA SER A 92 6.50 -12.93 -27.45
C SER A 92 6.54 -14.23 -26.64
N THR A 93 7.63 -14.42 -25.90
CA THR A 93 7.72 -15.52 -24.91
C THR A 93 6.99 -15.16 -23.62
N PHE A 94 6.70 -16.15 -22.78
CA PHE A 94 6.12 -15.90 -21.45
C PHE A 94 7.04 -15.02 -20.61
N ASP A 95 8.36 -15.26 -20.65
CA ASP A 95 9.32 -14.49 -19.87
C ASP A 95 9.38 -13.03 -20.33
N GLU A 96 9.35 -12.76 -21.63
CA GLU A 96 9.26 -11.40 -22.18
C GLU A 96 7.98 -10.69 -21.71
N PHE A 97 6.85 -11.40 -21.65
CA PHE A 97 5.61 -10.84 -21.11
C PHE A 97 5.72 -10.52 -19.61
N ILE A 98 6.46 -11.31 -18.83
CA ILE A 98 6.63 -11.10 -17.39
C ILE A 98 7.62 -9.97 -17.08
N SER A 99 8.66 -9.80 -17.90
CA SER A 99 9.72 -8.80 -17.69
C SER A 99 9.53 -7.50 -18.46
N ALA A 100 8.45 -7.35 -19.24
CA ALA A 100 8.19 -6.21 -20.14
C ALA A 100 8.34 -4.78 -19.54
N ASP A 101 8.25 -4.65 -18.22
CA ASP A 101 8.32 -3.39 -17.46
C ASP A 101 9.41 -3.41 -16.38
N ASP A 102 10.35 -4.36 -16.43
CA ASP A 102 11.49 -4.38 -15.49
C ASP A 102 12.39 -3.14 -15.64
N ASP A 103 12.49 -2.61 -16.86
CA ASP A 103 13.25 -1.39 -17.16
C ASP A 103 12.46 -0.10 -16.89
N VAL A 104 11.21 -0.18 -16.43
CA VAL A 104 10.39 1.00 -16.13
C VAL A 104 10.81 1.55 -14.77
N PRO A 105 11.33 2.80 -14.69
CA PRO A 105 11.74 3.38 -13.42
C PRO A 105 10.52 3.56 -12.50
N ILE A 106 10.51 2.81 -11.40
CA ILE A 106 9.39 2.77 -10.43
C ILE A 106 9.55 3.85 -9.34
N MET A 107 10.74 4.44 -9.21
CA MET A 107 11.07 5.43 -8.20
C MET A 107 11.40 6.76 -8.87
N GLY A 108 10.71 7.83 -8.48
CA GLY A 108 11.13 9.17 -8.85
C GLY A 108 12.54 9.42 -8.31
N GLN A 109 13.47 9.82 -9.17
CA GLN A 109 14.77 10.31 -8.73
C GLN A 109 14.54 11.62 -7.97
N ILE A 110 14.42 11.54 -6.65
CA ILE A 110 14.49 12.73 -5.80
C ILE A 110 15.96 13.12 -5.79
N GLN A 111 16.33 14.12 -6.60
CA GLN A 111 17.67 14.69 -6.55
C GLN A 111 17.89 15.29 -5.16
N GLY A 112 19.08 15.07 -4.59
CA GLY A 112 19.36 15.27 -3.15
C GLY A 112 19.19 16.69 -2.60
N GLU A 113 18.85 17.65 -3.44
CA GLU A 113 18.62 19.05 -3.09
C GLU A 113 17.17 19.39 -2.71
N ASP A 114 16.18 18.54 -3.06
CA ASP A 114 14.77 18.76 -2.73
C ASP A 114 14.38 18.35 -1.29
N TYR A 115 15.29 17.75 -0.52
CA TYR A 115 15.01 17.26 0.83
C TYR A 115 14.96 18.38 1.89
N ILE A 116 15.63 19.51 1.68
CA ILE A 116 15.94 20.45 2.77
C ILE A 116 14.85 21.52 2.95
N ALA A 117 14.05 21.80 1.93
CA ALA A 117 13.02 22.84 2.00
C ALA A 117 11.85 22.47 2.94
N ASP A 118 11.46 21.20 2.98
CA ASP A 118 10.33 20.71 3.79
C ASP A 118 10.66 20.52 5.29
N VAL A 119 11.93 20.66 5.68
CA VAL A 119 12.39 20.43 7.06
C VAL A 119 12.69 21.74 7.79
N VAL A 120 12.59 22.91 7.13
CA VAL A 120 12.72 24.20 7.82
C VAL A 120 11.36 24.58 8.42
N PRO A 121 11.21 24.62 9.75
CA PRO A 121 9.99 25.14 10.34
C PRO A 121 9.98 26.65 10.10
N THR A 122 9.10 27.10 9.20
CA THR A 122 8.74 28.52 9.11
C THR A 122 8.18 28.94 10.46
N THR A 123 9.01 29.62 11.24
CA THR A 123 8.62 30.15 12.55
C THR A 123 7.73 31.36 12.29
N SER A 124 6.46 31.13 12.00
CA SER A 124 5.44 32.16 12.08
C SER A 124 5.09 32.30 13.56
N GLN A 125 5.75 33.24 14.24
CA GLN A 125 5.29 33.75 15.52
C GLN A 125 3.89 34.33 15.32
N SER A 126 2.88 33.58 15.74
CA SER A 126 1.54 34.10 15.97
C SER A 126 1.34 34.08 17.47
N ASP A 127 1.72 35.17 18.12
CA ASP A 127 1.44 35.43 19.54
C ASP A 127 -0.08 35.50 19.71
N SER A 128 -0.70 34.40 20.14
CA SER A 128 -2.05 34.40 20.67
C SER A 128 -1.98 33.97 22.11
N ASN A 129 -1.84 34.95 23.00
CA ASN A 129 -2.03 34.78 24.45
C ASN A 129 -3.41 34.18 24.69
N THR A 130 -3.43 32.88 24.98
CA THR A 130 -4.60 32.19 25.52
C THR A 130 -4.10 31.46 26.76
N GLU A 131 -4.69 31.79 27.90
CA GLU A 131 -4.35 31.18 29.18
C GLU A 131 -4.46 29.66 29.06
N ILE A 132 -3.33 28.98 29.24
CA ILE A 132 -3.21 27.53 29.10
C ILE A 132 -3.70 26.92 30.42
N ASP A 133 -4.83 26.22 30.34
CA ASP A 133 -5.26 25.27 31.37
C ASP A 133 -4.27 24.09 31.36
N ASP A 134 -3.53 23.94 32.47
CA ASP A 134 -2.34 23.08 32.63
C ASP A 134 -2.72 21.59 32.86
N GLY A 135 -3.78 21.14 32.19
CA GLY A 135 -4.26 19.76 32.24
C GLY A 135 -3.44 18.84 31.32
N PRO A 136 -3.26 17.56 31.67
CA PRO A 136 -2.62 16.61 30.77
C PRO A 136 -3.41 16.52 29.45
N LEU A 137 -2.72 16.57 28.32
CA LEU A 137 -3.36 16.40 27.01
C LEU A 137 -4.09 15.04 26.98
N PRO A 138 -5.40 15.02 26.65
CA PRO A 138 -6.16 13.77 26.60
C PRO A 138 -5.63 12.86 25.49
N ALA A 139 -5.68 11.56 25.72
CA ALA A 139 -5.27 10.57 24.73
C ALA A 139 -6.21 10.59 23.52
N SER A 140 -5.71 10.29 22.32
CA SER A 140 -6.52 10.29 21.09
C SER A 140 -7.75 9.38 21.18
N SER A 141 -7.67 8.29 21.95
CA SER A 141 -8.81 7.40 22.23
C SER A 141 -9.91 8.07 23.06
N GLU A 142 -9.55 8.94 24.00
CA GLU A 142 -10.50 9.68 24.85
C GLU A 142 -11.23 10.75 24.03
N VAL A 143 -10.48 11.46 23.18
CA VAL A 143 -11.01 12.45 22.25
C VAL A 143 -12.01 11.81 21.27
N ASN A 144 -11.67 10.66 20.67
CA ASN A 144 -12.56 9.93 19.78
C ASN A 144 -13.82 9.42 20.50
N SER A 145 -13.69 9.00 21.77
CA SER A 145 -14.83 8.57 22.58
C SER A 145 -15.80 9.72 22.87
N ALA A 146 -15.27 10.94 23.08
CA ALA A 146 -16.08 12.15 23.25
C ALA A 146 -16.84 12.50 21.96
N PHE A 147 -16.21 12.42 20.80
CA PHE A 147 -16.88 12.61 19.50
C PHE A 147 -17.99 11.59 19.27
N ALA A 148 -17.76 10.32 19.59
CA ALA A 148 -18.79 9.28 19.47
C ALA A 148 -20.00 9.55 20.37
N LEU A 149 -19.77 10.04 21.59
CA LEU A 149 -20.85 10.45 22.52
C LEU A 149 -21.64 11.63 21.94
N PHE A 150 -20.94 12.62 21.41
CA PHE A 150 -21.55 13.83 20.88
C PHE A 150 -22.35 13.56 19.59
N ARG A 151 -21.84 12.70 18.70
CA ARG A 151 -22.59 12.20 17.53
C ARG A 151 -23.90 11.51 17.94
N ARG A 152 -23.83 10.63 18.94
CA ARG A 152 -25.03 9.94 19.46
C ARG A 152 -26.04 10.92 20.05
N TYR A 153 -25.58 12.00 20.68
CA TYR A 153 -26.47 13.05 21.17
C TYR A 153 -27.12 13.82 20.01
N CYS A 154 -26.34 14.29 19.03
CA CYS A 154 -26.86 15.03 17.87
C CYS A 154 -27.88 14.26 17.04
N LEU A 155 -27.72 12.94 16.92
CA LEU A 155 -28.69 12.06 16.24
C LEU A 155 -30.05 11.98 16.94
N ASN A 156 -30.12 12.30 18.23
CA ASN A 156 -31.35 12.26 19.03
C ASN A 156 -31.99 13.66 19.22
N VAL A 157 -31.41 14.71 18.64
CA VAL A 157 -31.97 16.07 18.69
C VAL A 157 -32.80 16.33 17.44
N GLU A 158 -34.11 16.52 17.61
CA GLU A 158 -35.03 16.79 16.50
C GLU A 158 -34.73 18.15 15.83
N GLY A 159 -34.65 18.15 14.50
CA GLY A 159 -34.59 19.36 13.67
C GLY A 159 -33.20 19.83 13.22
N CYS A 160 -32.11 19.42 13.87
CA CYS A 160 -30.75 19.91 13.56
C CYS A 160 -29.70 18.82 13.28
N GLY A 161 -30.07 17.53 13.40
CA GLY A 161 -29.14 16.40 13.43
C GLY A 161 -28.11 16.36 12.30
N LEU A 162 -28.52 16.64 11.06
CA LEU A 162 -27.63 16.66 9.89
C LEU A 162 -26.64 17.83 9.92
N SER A 163 -27.09 19.05 10.25
CA SER A 163 -26.21 20.22 10.33
C SER A 163 -25.18 20.12 11.47
N CYS A 164 -25.57 19.46 12.58
CA CYS A 164 -24.68 19.22 13.71
C CYS A 164 -23.67 18.10 13.38
N SER A 165 -24.08 17.03 12.67
CA SER A 165 -23.15 15.99 12.22
C SER A 165 -22.12 16.52 11.24
N ASP A 166 -22.53 17.35 10.28
CA ASP A 166 -21.62 17.90 9.27
C ASP A 166 -20.58 18.84 9.90
N SER A 167 -21.00 19.62 10.91
CA SER A 167 -20.08 20.47 11.67
C SER A 167 -19.09 19.64 12.49
N LEU A 168 -19.51 18.49 13.02
CA LEU A 168 -18.64 17.57 13.74
C LEU A 168 -17.64 16.87 12.84
N ASP A 169 -18.05 16.48 11.63
CA ASP A 169 -17.16 15.87 10.64
C ASP A 169 -15.96 16.79 10.34
N ASN A 170 -16.21 18.10 10.21
CA ASN A 170 -15.16 19.09 9.98
C ASN A 170 -14.19 19.22 11.16
N VAL A 171 -14.71 19.20 12.40
CA VAL A 171 -13.88 19.29 13.60
C VAL A 171 -13.08 18.00 13.80
N GLU A 172 -13.70 16.83 13.60
CA GLU A 172 -13.03 15.53 13.70
C GLU A 172 -11.92 15.40 12.65
N ALA A 173 -12.16 15.85 11.41
CA ALA A 173 -11.14 15.90 10.37
C ALA A 173 -9.95 16.79 10.76
N CYS A 174 -10.19 17.93 11.40
CA CYS A 174 -9.14 18.83 11.90
C CYS A 174 -8.31 18.16 13.00
N VAL A 175 -8.97 17.53 13.98
CA VAL A 175 -8.32 16.82 15.09
C VAL A 175 -7.52 15.62 14.60
N LEU A 176 -8.06 14.83 13.67
CA LEU A 176 -7.35 13.71 13.05
C LEU A 176 -6.14 14.19 12.22
N SER A 177 -6.26 15.31 11.50
CA SER A 177 -5.14 15.91 10.78
C SER A 177 -4.05 16.38 11.74
N GLN A 178 -4.40 16.98 12.87
CA GLN A 178 -3.44 17.41 13.90
C GLN A 178 -2.79 16.22 14.60
N ALA A 179 -3.55 15.17 14.92
CA ALA A 179 -3.03 13.92 15.48
C ALA A 179 -2.09 13.21 14.50
N ALA A 180 -2.41 13.21 13.20
CA ALA A 180 -1.54 12.66 12.16
C ALA A 180 -0.24 13.46 12.00
N LYS A 181 -0.30 14.79 12.16
CA LYS A 181 0.89 15.66 12.18
C LYS A 181 1.72 15.47 13.45
N SER A 182 1.10 15.15 14.59
CA SER A 182 1.79 14.88 15.86
C SER A 182 2.34 13.46 15.97
N LEU A 183 1.94 12.54 15.08
CA LEU A 183 2.63 11.27 14.88
C LEU A 183 3.99 11.56 14.22
N THR A 184 4.92 12.09 15.01
CA THR A 184 6.32 12.15 14.64
C THR A 184 6.78 10.73 14.36
N ARG A 185 7.11 10.46 13.10
CA ARG A 185 7.78 9.26 12.63
C ARG A 185 8.83 8.85 13.66
N GLN A 186 8.64 7.71 14.34
CA GLN A 186 9.68 7.14 15.19
C GLN A 186 10.95 7.07 14.33
N LYS A 187 12.06 7.60 14.86
CA LYS A 187 13.30 7.59 14.10
C LYS A 187 13.66 6.13 13.95
N MET A 188 14.07 5.71 12.75
CA MET A 188 14.47 4.33 12.48
C MET A 188 15.44 3.77 13.54
N ARG A 189 16.25 4.63 14.15
CA ARG A 189 17.19 4.32 15.24
C ARG A 189 16.53 3.83 16.52
N ASP A 190 15.30 4.24 16.79
CA ASP A 190 14.55 3.88 18.00
C ASP A 190 14.16 2.39 18.01
N TYR A 191 14.17 1.74 16.83
CA TYR A 191 13.92 0.30 16.66
C TYR A 191 15.18 -0.57 16.85
N PHE A 192 16.36 0.02 16.96
CA PHE A 192 17.64 -0.70 17.05
C PHE A 192 18.36 -0.48 18.39
N ILE A 193 17.69 0.11 19.39
CA ILE A 193 18.23 0.20 20.74
C ILE A 193 17.92 -1.12 21.47
N PRO A 194 18.93 -1.85 22.00
CA PRO A 194 18.70 -3.05 22.79
C PRO A 194 17.88 -2.71 24.06
N GLN A 195 16.87 -3.52 24.37
CA GLN A 195 16.17 -3.49 25.67
C GLN A 195 16.99 -4.19 26.75
#